data_AF-A0A7V3LFE1-F1
#
_entry.id   AF-A0A7V3LFE1-F1
#
_cell.length_a   1.000
_cell.length_b   1.000
_cell.length_c   1.000
_cell.angle_alpha   90.00
_cell.angle_beta   90.00
_cell.angle_gamma   90.00
#
_symmetry.space_group_name_H-M   'P 1'
#
loop_
_entity.id
_entity.type
_entity.pdbx_description
1 polymer ?
#
loop_
_entity_poly.entity_id
_entity_poly.type
_entity_poly.pdbx_seq_one_letter_code
_entity_poly.pdbx_strand_id
1 'polypeptide(L)'
;MLANPKELLKKAQRKKRAIGAFNVYNLETAKAIIQTAEVLKAPVIVETTPRAIEYAGLGYLARLIQEMAESVSVPVVLHLDHGLSIEMVERCLEAGYTSVMIDGSHLPFLENVALTRKVVEIASRKKVPVEGELGTLTEHLRFTNPEEVGEFVRRTQVDSLAVSIGSSHGHAPREKLNLELLEKIRSKTDVPLVLHGASGVSDEDLKGAIERGIVKINIDTQLREAFTDALVETFRYLQTKDPRDYLQKAEKAVAEVVEEKILLFGSMDV
;
A
#
# COMPACT_ATOMS: atom_id res chain seq x y z
N MET A 1 -18.74 -1.41 -4.63
CA MET A 1 -18.15 -0.41 -5.55
C MET A 1 -16.83 0.07 -4.96
N LEU A 2 -15.78 0.22 -5.78
CA LEU A 2 -14.48 0.71 -5.29
C LEU A 2 -14.55 2.18 -4.82
N ALA A 3 -13.83 2.47 -3.75
CA ALA A 3 -13.71 3.79 -3.16
C ALA A 3 -12.55 4.59 -3.77
N ASN A 4 -12.64 5.91 -3.70
CA ASN A 4 -11.53 6.82 -3.99
C ASN A 4 -10.79 7.14 -2.68
N PRO A 5 -9.47 6.94 -2.57
CA PRO A 5 -8.76 7.08 -1.31
C PRO A 5 -8.61 8.52 -0.84
N LYS A 6 -8.84 9.53 -1.69
CA LYS A 6 -8.49 10.93 -1.39
C LYS A 6 -9.12 11.44 -0.08
N GLU A 7 -10.40 11.18 0.14
CA GLU A 7 -11.07 11.60 1.39
C GLU A 7 -10.81 10.66 2.56
N LEU A 8 -10.56 9.37 2.29
CA LEU A 8 -10.18 8.38 3.31
C LEU A 8 -8.83 8.76 3.94
N LEU A 9 -7.80 9.03 3.12
CA LEU A 9 -6.47 9.40 3.58
C LEU A 9 -6.48 10.73 4.34
N LYS A 10 -7.28 11.72 3.90
CA LYS A 10 -7.47 12.96 4.67
C LYS A 10 -8.18 12.73 6.00
N LYS A 11 -9.18 11.84 6.05
CA LYS A 11 -9.88 11.48 7.29
C LYS A 11 -8.93 10.76 8.25
N ALA A 12 -8.12 9.84 7.75
CA ALA A 12 -7.04 9.19 8.50
C ALA A 12 -6.06 10.23 9.07
N GLN A 13 -5.62 11.20 8.27
CA GLN A 13 -4.74 12.29 8.71
C GLN A 13 -5.36 13.10 9.86
N ARG A 14 -6.62 13.52 9.74
CA ARG A 14 -7.32 14.29 10.79
C ARG A 14 -7.47 13.50 12.08
N LYS A 15 -7.65 12.18 11.97
CA LYS A 15 -7.84 11.28 13.11
C LYS A 15 -6.52 10.71 13.67
N LYS A 16 -5.38 11.02 13.05
CA LYS A 16 -4.08 10.41 13.35
C LYS A 16 -4.15 8.88 13.34
N ARG A 17 -4.70 8.35 12.25
CA ARG A 17 -4.81 6.91 11.95
C ARG A 17 -4.09 6.62 10.64
N ALA A 18 -3.80 5.35 10.38
CA ALA A 18 -3.39 4.90 9.06
C ALA A 18 -4.31 3.82 8.51
N ILE A 19 -4.45 3.81 7.19
CA ILE A 19 -5.16 2.76 6.44
C ILE A 19 -4.10 1.75 5.99
N GLY A 20 -4.36 0.47 6.25
CA GLY A 20 -3.51 -0.60 5.75
C GLY A 20 -3.65 -0.73 4.24
N ALA A 21 -2.51 -0.72 3.56
CA ALA A 21 -2.39 -1.09 2.16
C ALA A 21 -1.73 -2.47 2.07
N PHE A 22 -2.44 -3.42 1.48
CA PHE A 22 -2.06 -4.83 1.52
C PHE A 22 -1.93 -5.37 0.10
N ASN A 23 -0.76 -5.91 -0.22
CA ASN A 23 -0.50 -6.45 -1.55
C ASN A 23 -1.26 -7.76 -1.78
N VAL A 24 -1.85 -7.90 -2.98
CA VAL A 24 -2.52 -9.13 -3.43
C VAL A 24 -1.88 -9.71 -4.66
N TYR A 25 -1.95 -11.04 -4.77
CA TYR A 25 -1.39 -11.79 -5.90
C TYR A 25 -2.27 -12.97 -6.36
N ASN A 26 -3.37 -13.27 -5.64
CA ASN A 26 -4.32 -14.34 -6.00
C ASN A 26 -5.69 -14.12 -5.33
N LEU A 27 -6.60 -15.09 -5.51
CA LEU A 27 -7.94 -15.10 -4.92
C LEU A 27 -7.90 -15.08 -3.39
N GLU A 28 -7.10 -15.96 -2.80
CA GLU A 28 -7.06 -16.21 -1.37
C GLU A 28 -6.58 -14.98 -0.60
N THR A 29 -5.53 -14.31 -1.08
CA THR A 29 -5.04 -13.06 -0.45
C THR A 29 -6.05 -11.94 -0.55
N ALA A 30 -6.65 -11.71 -1.73
CA ALA A 30 -7.67 -10.69 -1.90
C ALA A 30 -8.89 -10.95 -0.99
N LYS A 31 -9.32 -12.21 -0.90
CA LYS A 31 -10.41 -12.65 -0.03
C LYS A 31 -10.08 -12.40 1.45
N ALA A 32 -8.92 -12.84 1.92
CA ALA A 32 -8.48 -12.63 3.29
C ALA A 32 -8.49 -11.14 3.66
N ILE A 33 -7.89 -10.29 2.82
CA ILE A 33 -7.79 -8.85 3.09
C ILE A 33 -9.16 -8.18 3.15
N ILE A 34 -10.00 -8.38 2.11
CA ILE A 34 -11.27 -7.67 1.98
C ILE A 34 -12.29 -8.16 3.03
N GLN A 35 -12.34 -9.47 3.29
CA GLN A 35 -13.28 -10.01 4.28
C GLN A 35 -12.88 -9.64 5.71
N THR A 36 -11.59 -9.62 6.05
CA THR A 36 -11.14 -9.13 7.35
C THR A 36 -11.47 -7.66 7.55
N ALA A 37 -11.27 -6.83 6.51
CA ALA A 37 -11.64 -5.42 6.57
C ALA A 37 -13.15 -5.23 6.81
N GLU A 38 -14.01 -6.02 6.16
CA GLU A 38 -15.47 -5.99 6.37
C GLU A 38 -15.84 -6.37 7.81
N VAL A 39 -15.26 -7.45 8.36
CA VAL A 39 -15.49 -7.89 9.75
C VAL A 39 -15.12 -6.80 10.74
N LEU A 40 -13.99 -6.14 10.53
CA LEU A 40 -13.49 -5.06 11.39
C LEU A 40 -14.16 -3.71 11.11
N LYS A 41 -14.99 -3.63 10.07
CA LYS A 41 -15.64 -2.39 9.62
C LYS A 41 -14.62 -1.28 9.31
N ALA A 42 -13.47 -1.64 8.75
CA ALA A 42 -12.39 -0.72 8.44
C ALA A 42 -12.24 -0.52 6.92
N PRO A 43 -11.91 0.70 6.45
CA PRO A 43 -11.50 0.89 5.06
C PRO A 43 -10.17 0.16 4.80
N VAL A 44 -9.99 -0.30 3.57
CA VAL A 44 -8.78 -1.03 3.17
C VAL A 44 -8.30 -0.60 1.78
N ILE A 45 -6.97 -0.56 1.61
CA ILE A 45 -6.34 -0.39 0.31
C ILE A 45 -5.82 -1.76 -0.13
N VAL A 46 -6.33 -2.25 -1.25
CA VAL A 46 -5.86 -3.48 -1.90
C VAL A 46 -4.94 -3.07 -3.02
N GLU A 47 -3.69 -3.49 -2.96
CA GLU A 47 -2.66 -3.03 -3.89
C GLU A 47 -2.02 -4.15 -4.69
N THR A 48 -1.64 -3.85 -5.93
CA THR A 48 -1.01 -4.82 -6.83
C THR A 48 0.30 -4.24 -7.35
N THR A 49 1.38 -5.00 -7.23
CA THR A 49 2.67 -4.65 -7.83
C THR A 49 2.73 -5.03 -9.31
N PRO A 50 3.67 -4.47 -10.10
CA PRO A 50 3.99 -4.96 -11.44
C PRO A 50 4.15 -6.48 -11.51
N ARG A 51 4.84 -7.08 -10.52
CA ARG A 51 5.08 -8.53 -10.47
C ARG A 51 3.80 -9.32 -10.22
N ALA A 52 2.91 -8.84 -9.35
CA ALA A 52 1.60 -9.48 -9.13
C ALA A 52 0.74 -9.40 -10.39
N ILE A 53 0.75 -8.25 -11.06
CA ILE A 53 0.06 -8.03 -12.34
C ILE A 53 0.60 -8.96 -13.43
N GLU A 54 1.91 -9.12 -13.53
CA GLU A 54 2.55 -10.04 -14.49
C GLU A 54 2.18 -11.50 -14.20
N TYR A 55 2.22 -11.90 -12.92
CA TYR A 55 1.91 -13.26 -12.49
C TYR A 55 0.45 -13.66 -12.72
N ALA A 56 -0.49 -12.86 -12.20
CA ALA A 56 -1.92 -13.21 -12.18
C ALA A 56 -2.70 -12.62 -13.36
N GLY A 57 -2.17 -11.59 -14.03
CA GLY A 57 -2.83 -10.85 -15.09
C GLY A 57 -3.67 -9.68 -14.58
N LEU A 58 -3.40 -8.47 -15.12
CA LEU A 58 -4.06 -7.21 -14.75
C LEU A 58 -5.59 -7.32 -14.73
N GLY A 59 -6.18 -7.82 -15.81
CA GLY A 59 -7.63 -7.90 -15.95
C GLY A 59 -8.27 -8.84 -14.93
N TYR A 60 -7.60 -9.95 -14.61
CA TYR A 60 -8.10 -10.92 -13.63
C TYR A 60 -8.07 -10.34 -12.22
N LEU A 61 -6.94 -9.76 -11.79
CA LEU A 61 -6.84 -9.13 -10.48
C LEU A 61 -7.84 -7.98 -10.33
N ALA A 62 -7.91 -7.08 -11.32
CA ALA A 62 -8.81 -5.92 -11.25
C ALA A 62 -10.28 -6.35 -11.13
N ARG A 63 -10.72 -7.31 -11.95
CA ARG A 63 -12.11 -7.79 -11.92
C ARG A 63 -12.45 -8.56 -10.66
N LEU A 64 -11.53 -9.40 -10.20
CA LEU A 64 -11.68 -10.11 -8.94
C LEU A 64 -11.88 -9.14 -7.76
N ILE A 65 -11.02 -8.13 -7.65
CA ILE A 65 -11.07 -7.16 -6.54
C ILE A 65 -12.32 -6.28 -6.64
N GLN A 66 -12.71 -5.89 -7.86
CA GLN A 66 -13.97 -5.16 -8.10
C GLN A 66 -15.19 -5.94 -7.63
N GLU A 67 -15.29 -7.22 -8.02
CA GLU A 67 -16.37 -8.10 -7.60
C GLU A 67 -16.43 -8.22 -6.06
N MET A 68 -15.28 -8.46 -5.43
CA MET A 68 -15.21 -8.54 -3.96
C MET A 68 -15.59 -7.23 -3.29
N ALA A 69 -15.16 -6.09 -3.83
CA ALA A 69 -15.52 -4.76 -3.34
C ALA A 69 -17.01 -4.41 -3.51
N GLU A 70 -17.75 -5.12 -4.37
CA GLU A 70 -19.21 -4.99 -4.47
C GLU A 70 -19.96 -5.84 -3.43
N SER A 71 -19.31 -6.89 -2.92
CA SER A 71 -19.89 -7.78 -1.90
C SER A 71 -19.75 -7.29 -0.46
N VAL A 72 -19.05 -6.18 -0.22
CA VAL A 72 -18.77 -5.63 1.12
C VAL A 72 -19.31 -4.21 1.29
N SER A 73 -19.49 -3.78 2.54
CA SER A 73 -19.99 -2.46 2.89
C SER A 73 -18.87 -1.46 3.18
N VAL A 74 -17.69 -1.95 3.58
CA VAL A 74 -16.53 -1.10 3.85
C VAL A 74 -15.92 -0.50 2.57
N PRO A 75 -15.28 0.69 2.66
CA PRO A 75 -14.56 1.25 1.52
C PRO A 75 -13.35 0.39 1.14
N VAL A 76 -13.35 -0.14 -0.09
CA VAL A 76 -12.22 -0.85 -0.69
C VAL A 76 -11.61 -0.02 -1.81
N VAL A 77 -10.31 0.26 -1.73
CA VAL A 77 -9.56 0.97 -2.78
C VAL A 77 -8.72 -0.03 -3.56
N LEU A 78 -8.70 0.09 -4.89
CA LEU A 78 -7.77 -0.67 -5.74
C LEU A 78 -6.61 0.24 -6.17
N HIS A 79 -5.40 -0.10 -5.75
CA HIS A 79 -4.19 0.70 -5.91
C HIS A 79 -3.10 -0.01 -6.74
N LEU A 80 -2.48 0.69 -7.70
CA LEU A 80 -1.26 0.22 -8.37
C LEU A 80 -0.09 0.62 -7.48
N ASP A 81 0.66 -0.36 -6.98
CA ASP A 81 1.83 -0.17 -6.14
C ASP A 81 3.11 -0.24 -6.99
N HIS A 82 4.04 0.70 -6.80
CA HIS A 82 5.29 0.85 -7.59
C HIS A 82 5.10 0.78 -9.11
N GLY A 83 4.21 1.61 -9.68
CA GLY A 83 4.08 1.72 -11.14
C GLY A 83 5.41 2.13 -11.79
N LEU A 84 5.84 1.39 -12.82
CA LEU A 84 7.15 1.56 -13.45
C LEU A 84 7.11 2.38 -14.74
N SER A 85 5.94 2.59 -15.33
CA SER A 85 5.79 3.32 -16.59
C SER A 85 4.42 3.97 -16.73
N ILE A 86 4.34 5.00 -17.57
CA ILE A 86 3.09 5.65 -17.93
C ILE A 86 2.11 4.66 -18.55
N GLU A 87 2.60 3.77 -19.43
CA GLU A 87 1.77 2.75 -20.08
C GLU A 87 1.11 1.81 -19.06
N MET A 88 1.86 1.37 -18.05
CA MET A 88 1.31 0.52 -16.99
C MET A 88 0.23 1.25 -16.20
N VAL A 89 0.47 2.53 -15.87
CA VAL A 89 -0.52 3.36 -15.18
C VAL A 89 -1.79 3.50 -16.03
N GLU A 90 -1.67 3.82 -17.32
CA GLU A 90 -2.81 3.93 -18.24
C GLU A 90 -3.62 2.63 -18.30
N ARG A 91 -2.96 1.48 -18.44
CA ARG A 91 -3.60 0.17 -18.41
C ARG A 91 -4.34 -0.09 -17.10
N CYS A 92 -3.78 0.28 -15.95
CA CYS A 92 -4.46 0.14 -14.65
C CYS A 92 -5.67 1.07 -14.53
N LEU A 93 -5.55 2.30 -15.01
CA LEU A 93 -6.67 3.27 -15.07
C LEU A 93 -7.79 2.81 -16.02
N GLU A 94 -7.47 2.06 -17.06
CA GLU A 94 -8.44 1.40 -17.95
C GLU A 94 -9.09 0.17 -17.31
N ALA A 95 -8.32 -0.59 -16.53
CA ALA A 95 -8.81 -1.75 -15.77
C ALA A 95 -9.72 -1.35 -14.58
N GLY A 96 -9.82 -0.05 -14.26
CA GLY A 96 -10.72 0.48 -13.24
C GLY A 96 -10.09 0.63 -11.86
N TYR A 97 -8.76 0.81 -11.80
CA TYR A 97 -8.06 1.20 -10.57
C TYR A 97 -8.56 2.56 -10.09
N THR A 98 -8.77 2.70 -8.77
CA THR A 98 -9.22 3.95 -8.15
C THR A 98 -8.08 4.72 -7.48
N SER A 99 -6.86 4.22 -7.56
CA SER A 99 -5.63 4.88 -7.14
C SER A 99 -4.44 4.30 -7.88
N VAL A 100 -3.41 5.10 -8.14
CA VAL A 100 -2.17 4.63 -8.77
C VAL A 100 -0.96 5.29 -8.12
N MET A 101 0.13 4.54 -8.02
CA MET A 101 1.46 5.06 -7.70
C MET A 101 2.32 5.04 -8.95
N ILE A 102 3.16 6.07 -9.11
CA ILE A 102 4.29 6.05 -10.03
C ILE A 102 5.58 6.22 -9.24
N ASP A 103 6.49 5.26 -9.39
CA ASP A 103 7.76 5.24 -8.67
C ASP A 103 8.89 5.76 -9.57
N GLY A 104 9.15 7.06 -9.45
CA GLY A 104 10.31 7.73 -10.06
C GLY A 104 11.49 7.91 -9.10
N SER A 105 11.49 7.25 -7.93
CA SER A 105 12.44 7.52 -6.84
C SER A 105 13.92 7.32 -7.21
N HIS A 106 14.17 6.44 -8.17
CA HIS A 106 15.50 6.12 -8.69
C HIS A 106 16.03 7.19 -9.67
N LEU A 107 15.16 8.06 -10.20
CA LEU A 107 15.51 9.09 -11.16
C LEU A 107 16.07 10.35 -10.46
N PRO A 108 16.84 11.18 -11.18
CA PRO A 108 17.15 12.54 -10.73
C PRO A 108 15.88 13.32 -10.40
N PHE A 109 15.95 14.20 -9.39
CA PHE A 109 14.78 14.92 -8.85
C PHE A 109 13.89 15.55 -9.93
N LEU A 110 14.47 16.29 -10.89
CA LEU A 110 13.70 16.96 -11.94
C LEU A 110 13.01 15.98 -12.92
N GLU A 111 13.62 14.82 -13.16
CA GLU A 111 13.05 13.76 -13.99
C GLU A 111 11.91 13.05 -13.27
N ASN A 112 12.07 12.76 -11.97
CA ASN A 112 11.00 12.24 -11.13
C ASN A 112 9.80 13.21 -11.09
N VAL A 113 10.04 14.51 -10.89
CA VAL A 113 8.99 15.54 -10.94
C VAL A 113 8.28 15.53 -12.30
N ALA A 114 9.02 15.45 -13.41
CA ALA A 114 8.43 15.45 -14.74
C ALA A 114 7.57 14.20 -15.00
N LEU A 115 8.07 13.01 -14.66
CA LEU A 115 7.37 11.74 -14.77
C LEU A 115 6.09 11.74 -13.91
N THR A 116 6.22 12.09 -12.63
CA THR A 116 5.11 12.08 -11.68
C THR A 116 4.03 13.07 -12.10
N ARG A 117 4.40 14.29 -12.50
CA ARG A 117 3.45 15.28 -13.01
C ARG A 117 2.69 14.77 -14.23
N LYS A 118 3.38 14.09 -15.16
CA LYS A 118 2.75 13.53 -16.35
C LYS A 118 1.68 12.49 -15.99
N VAL A 119 1.96 11.65 -15.00
CA VAL A 119 1.00 10.67 -14.49
C VAL A 119 -0.19 11.35 -13.80
N VAL A 120 0.05 12.38 -12.98
CA VAL A 120 -1.02 13.20 -12.38
C VAL A 120 -1.94 13.80 -13.46
N GLU A 121 -1.37 14.36 -14.53
CA GLU A 121 -2.14 14.91 -15.66
C GLU A 121 -3.02 13.83 -16.33
N ILE A 122 -2.52 12.61 -16.51
CA ILE A 122 -3.27 11.49 -17.10
C ILE A 122 -4.39 11.02 -16.16
N ALA A 123 -4.06 10.74 -14.90
CA ALA A 123 -5.00 10.21 -13.91
C ALA A 123 -6.10 11.22 -13.55
N SER A 124 -5.80 12.52 -13.60
CA SER A 124 -6.77 13.60 -13.33
C SER A 124 -7.99 13.56 -14.26
N ARG A 125 -7.82 13.11 -15.51
CA ARG A 125 -8.92 12.96 -16.50
C ARG A 125 -9.98 11.96 -16.03
N LYS A 126 -9.58 10.99 -15.20
CA LYS A 126 -10.45 9.98 -14.59
C LYS A 126 -10.73 10.26 -13.11
N LYS A 127 -10.26 11.39 -12.58
CA LYS A 127 -10.36 11.77 -11.15
C LYS A 127 -9.74 10.71 -10.21
N VAL A 128 -8.72 10.00 -10.69
CA VAL A 128 -7.99 9.00 -9.91
C VAL A 128 -6.79 9.68 -9.23
N PRO A 129 -6.65 9.60 -7.90
CA PRO A 129 -5.53 10.17 -7.18
C PRO A 129 -4.22 9.43 -7.45
N VAL A 130 -3.13 10.18 -7.39
CA VAL A 130 -1.77 9.67 -7.64
C VAL A 130 -0.90 9.77 -6.39
N GLU A 131 -0.25 8.66 -6.07
CA GLU A 131 0.86 8.59 -5.11
C GLU A 131 2.19 8.76 -5.86
N GLY A 132 3.05 9.64 -5.37
CA GLY A 132 4.44 9.73 -5.82
C GLY A 132 5.40 9.27 -4.72
N GLU A 133 6.67 9.04 -5.06
CA GLU A 133 7.71 8.67 -4.11
C GLU A 133 8.91 9.61 -4.19
N LEU A 134 9.48 9.96 -3.04
CA LEU A 134 10.70 10.74 -2.92
C LEU A 134 11.66 10.11 -1.89
N GLY A 135 12.92 9.91 -2.29
CA GLY A 135 13.86 9.02 -1.60
C GLY A 135 13.73 7.57 -2.09
N THR A 136 14.74 6.73 -1.89
CA THR A 136 14.73 5.33 -2.37
C THR A 136 14.92 4.34 -1.21
N LEU A 137 14.30 3.18 -1.35
CA LEU A 137 14.32 2.05 -0.42
C LEU A 137 15.31 0.94 -0.85
N THR A 138 16.11 1.20 -1.90
CA THR A 138 17.09 0.25 -2.48
C THR A 138 18.39 0.17 -1.67
N GLU A 139 19.34 -0.70 -2.09
CA GLU A 139 20.64 -0.97 -1.43
C GLU A 139 21.45 0.30 -1.09
N HIS A 140 21.19 1.41 -1.78
CA HIS A 140 21.68 2.73 -1.44
C HIS A 140 20.56 3.58 -0.87
N LEU A 141 20.09 3.24 0.35
CA LEU A 141 19.03 3.98 1.06
C LEU A 141 19.26 5.49 0.93
N ARG A 142 18.39 6.16 0.19
CA ARG A 142 18.36 7.63 0.16
C ARG A 142 17.12 8.06 0.90
N PHE A 143 17.35 8.56 2.11
CA PHE A 143 16.29 9.21 2.86
C PHE A 143 15.70 10.37 2.06
N THR A 144 14.40 10.60 2.24
CA THR A 144 13.73 11.76 1.67
C THR A 144 14.38 13.04 2.19
N ASN A 145 14.82 13.91 1.28
CA ASN A 145 15.31 15.24 1.63
C ASN A 145 14.11 16.17 1.94
N PRO A 146 13.92 16.67 3.18
CA PRO A 146 12.78 17.51 3.52
C PRO A 146 12.68 18.80 2.68
N GLU A 147 13.82 19.35 2.24
CA GLU A 147 13.83 20.59 1.47
C GLU A 147 13.28 20.41 0.04
N GLU A 148 13.33 19.18 -0.49
CA GLU A 148 12.79 18.84 -1.82
C GLU A 148 11.28 18.58 -1.79
N VAL A 149 10.74 18.16 -0.64
CA VAL A 149 9.33 17.72 -0.48
C VAL A 149 8.34 18.81 -0.93
N GLY A 150 8.52 20.02 -0.44
CA GLY A 150 7.61 21.12 -0.75
C GLY A 150 7.62 21.47 -2.24
N GLU A 151 8.79 21.43 -2.88
CA GLU A 151 8.89 21.65 -4.33
C GLU A 151 8.27 20.50 -5.12
N PHE A 152 8.58 19.26 -4.75
CA PHE A 152 8.04 18.06 -5.41
C PHE A 152 6.51 18.12 -5.45
N VAL A 153 5.88 18.26 -4.28
CA VAL A 153 4.42 18.30 -4.13
C VAL A 153 3.81 19.46 -4.94
N ARG A 154 4.41 20.66 -4.90
CA ARG A 154 3.90 21.80 -5.67
C ARG A 154 4.00 21.58 -7.17
N ARG A 155 5.08 20.98 -7.66
CA ARG A 155 5.31 20.81 -9.11
C ARG A 155 4.56 19.64 -9.71
N THR A 156 4.36 18.57 -8.93
CA THR A 156 3.67 17.35 -9.36
C THR A 156 2.17 17.37 -9.09
N GLN A 157 1.73 18.04 -8.02
CA GLN A 157 0.34 18.03 -7.54
C GLN A 157 -0.16 16.63 -7.15
N VAL A 158 0.73 15.76 -6.64
CA VAL A 158 0.36 14.44 -6.10
C VAL A 158 -0.64 14.53 -4.94
N ASP A 159 -1.46 13.49 -4.80
CA ASP A 159 -2.47 13.38 -3.75
C ASP A 159 -1.92 12.74 -2.46
N SER A 160 -0.88 11.92 -2.58
CA SER A 160 -0.13 11.33 -1.47
C SER A 160 1.36 11.21 -1.84
N LEU A 161 2.21 11.14 -0.81
CA LEU A 161 3.66 11.04 -0.98
C LEU A 161 4.23 9.91 -0.11
N ALA A 162 4.82 8.91 -0.76
CA ALA A 162 5.67 7.92 -0.13
C ALA A 162 7.03 8.51 0.23
N VAL A 163 7.49 8.23 1.45
CA VAL A 163 8.72 8.79 2.02
C VAL A 163 9.64 7.68 2.50
N SER A 164 10.94 7.84 2.24
CA SER A 164 12.01 6.95 2.72
C SER A 164 12.59 7.52 4.01
N ILE A 165 12.28 6.86 5.13
CA ILE A 165 12.70 7.27 6.48
C ILE A 165 13.41 6.15 7.26
N GLY A 166 13.90 5.11 6.57
CA GLY A 166 14.67 4.03 7.19
C GLY A 166 14.01 2.65 7.17
N SER A 167 12.82 2.51 6.59
CA SER A 167 12.28 1.20 6.21
C SER A 167 12.88 0.71 4.88
N SER A 168 12.78 -0.59 4.62
CA SER A 168 13.14 -1.20 3.34
C SER A 168 12.17 -2.33 2.98
N HIS A 169 12.16 -2.73 1.70
CA HIS A 169 11.36 -3.88 1.29
C HIS A 169 12.01 -5.18 1.78
N GLY A 170 11.25 -5.96 2.55
CA GLY A 170 11.68 -7.27 3.05
C GLY A 170 11.54 -7.38 4.57
N HIS A 171 12.27 -8.32 5.14
CA HIS A 171 12.32 -8.57 6.58
C HIS A 171 13.76 -8.36 7.08
N ALA A 172 14.23 -7.11 7.07
CA ALA A 172 15.44 -6.78 7.81
C ALA A 172 15.08 -6.67 9.30
N PRO A 173 15.71 -7.43 10.21
CA PRO A 173 15.32 -7.41 11.61
C PRO A 173 15.60 -6.04 12.23
N ARG A 174 14.56 -5.45 12.83
CA ARG A 174 14.60 -4.20 13.61
C ARG A 174 14.96 -2.95 12.80
N GLU A 175 14.25 -2.73 11.70
CA GLU A 175 14.31 -1.44 11.03
C GLU A 175 13.84 -0.34 11.97
N LYS A 176 14.67 0.69 12.12
CA LYS A 176 14.37 1.83 12.98
C LYS A 176 13.99 3.01 12.12
N LEU A 177 12.78 3.52 12.32
CA LEU A 177 12.32 4.69 11.60
C LEU A 177 12.98 5.96 12.13
N ASN A 178 13.39 6.84 11.21
CA ASN A 178 13.84 8.19 11.54
C ASN A 178 12.63 9.11 11.72
N LEU A 179 12.02 9.04 12.91
CA LEU A 179 10.83 9.83 13.25
C LEU A 179 11.09 11.35 13.28
N GLU A 180 12.30 11.78 13.64
CA GLU A 180 12.70 13.19 13.57
C GLU A 180 12.74 13.70 12.13
N LEU A 181 13.22 12.88 11.19
CA LEU A 181 13.17 13.19 9.77
C LEU A 181 11.71 13.27 9.28
N LEU A 182 10.86 12.34 9.71
CA LEU A 182 9.44 12.35 9.36
C LEU A 182 8.75 13.65 9.83
N GLU A 183 9.05 14.15 11.02
CA GLU A 183 8.55 15.46 11.49
C GLU A 183 9.00 16.61 10.59
N LYS A 184 10.28 16.60 10.17
CA LYS A 184 10.81 17.59 9.22
C LYS A 184 10.08 17.52 7.87
N ILE A 185 9.83 16.32 7.35
CA ILE A 185 9.08 16.12 6.09
C ILE A 185 7.64 16.61 6.23
N ARG A 186 6.96 16.21 7.31
CA ARG A 186 5.58 16.61 7.61
C ARG A 186 5.42 18.12 7.69
N SER A 187 6.43 18.84 8.18
CA SER A 187 6.42 20.32 8.24
C SER A 187 6.45 21.01 6.87
N LYS A 188 6.78 20.28 5.79
CA LYS A 188 7.02 20.83 4.44
C LYS A 188 5.85 20.62 3.47
N THR A 189 4.84 19.85 3.87
CA THR A 189 3.67 19.53 3.03
C THR A 189 2.47 19.22 3.91
N ASP A 190 1.26 19.34 3.36
CA ASP A 190 -0.02 18.90 3.97
C ASP A 190 -0.62 17.65 3.31
N VAL A 191 0.02 17.14 2.25
CA VAL A 191 -0.44 15.91 1.56
C VAL A 191 -0.30 14.69 2.48
N PRO A 192 -1.24 13.73 2.43
CA PRO A 192 -1.09 12.41 3.01
C PRO A 192 0.30 11.79 2.80
N LEU A 193 0.97 11.38 3.89
CA LEU A 193 2.26 10.69 3.82
C LEU A 193 2.06 9.18 3.90
N VAL A 194 2.88 8.44 3.17
CA VAL A 194 2.80 6.99 3.01
C VAL A 194 4.10 6.33 3.45
N LEU A 195 3.99 5.24 4.19
CA LEU A 195 5.12 4.43 4.64
C LEU A 195 5.13 3.10 3.89
N HIS A 196 6.23 2.84 3.22
CA HIS A 196 6.53 1.58 2.53
C HIS A 196 7.43 0.70 3.39
N GLY A 197 7.51 -0.60 3.08
CA GLY A 197 8.46 -1.51 3.74
C GLY A 197 8.19 -1.73 5.24
N ALA A 198 6.94 -1.70 5.69
CA ALA A 198 6.64 -1.68 7.13
C ALA A 198 6.73 -3.05 7.84
N SER A 199 6.97 -4.14 7.11
CA SER A 199 6.92 -5.50 7.67
C SER A 199 8.00 -5.81 8.72
N GLY A 200 9.17 -5.17 8.65
CA GLY A 200 10.27 -5.33 9.63
C GLY A 200 10.31 -4.26 10.73
N VAL A 201 9.35 -3.33 10.72
CA VAL A 201 9.30 -2.18 11.63
C VAL A 201 8.53 -2.53 12.90
N SER A 202 9.01 -2.05 14.05
CA SER A 202 8.33 -2.29 15.33
C SER A 202 6.99 -1.56 15.43
N ASP A 203 6.03 -2.14 16.16
CA ASP A 203 4.73 -1.50 16.43
C ASP A 203 4.86 -0.12 17.08
N GLU A 204 5.89 0.08 17.90
CA GLU A 204 6.19 1.37 18.54
C GLU A 204 6.56 2.42 17.49
N ASP A 205 7.47 2.08 16.57
CA ASP A 205 7.85 2.97 15.48
C ASP A 205 6.69 3.23 14.51
N LEU A 206 5.88 2.22 14.21
CA LEU A 206 4.68 2.38 13.36
C LEU A 206 3.67 3.33 14.00
N LYS A 207 3.38 3.19 15.30
CA LYS A 207 2.53 4.15 16.03
C LYS A 207 3.15 5.54 16.03
N GLY A 208 4.45 5.65 16.30
CA GLY A 208 5.17 6.91 16.29
C GLY A 208 5.14 7.61 14.92
N ALA A 209 5.16 6.84 13.83
CA ALA A 209 5.03 7.35 12.47
C ALA A 209 3.61 7.83 12.14
N ILE A 210 2.59 7.09 12.59
CA ILE A 210 1.17 7.50 12.45
C ILE A 210 0.91 8.83 13.18
N GLU A 211 1.40 8.96 14.42
CA GLU A 211 1.27 10.20 15.20
C GLU A 211 1.90 11.42 14.51
N ARG A 212 2.90 11.18 13.66
CA ARG A 212 3.65 12.19 12.89
C ARG A 212 3.14 12.38 11.46
N GLY A 213 2.05 11.71 11.10
CA GLY A 213 1.28 11.99 9.89
C GLY A 213 1.44 10.99 8.75
N ILE A 214 1.99 9.79 8.99
CA ILE A 214 1.78 8.65 8.11
C ILE A 214 0.32 8.20 8.18
N VAL A 215 -0.31 8.01 7.02
CA VAL A 215 -1.75 7.68 6.92
C VAL A 215 -2.05 6.51 5.99
N LYS A 216 -1.07 6.01 5.24
CA LYS A 216 -1.11 4.74 4.51
C LYS A 216 0.16 3.97 4.84
N ILE A 217 0.02 2.68 5.14
CA ILE A 217 1.16 1.81 5.47
C ILE A 217 1.06 0.55 4.61
N ASN A 218 2.08 0.28 3.81
CA ASN A 218 2.13 -0.86 2.89
C ASN A 218 2.67 -2.11 3.60
N ILE A 219 1.99 -3.24 3.41
CA ILE A 219 2.31 -4.55 4.02
C ILE A 219 2.24 -5.63 2.93
N ASP A 220 3.40 -6.22 2.60
CA ASP A 220 3.54 -7.34 1.64
C ASP A 220 4.21 -8.54 2.29
N THR A 221 5.46 -8.36 2.76
CA THR A 221 6.33 -9.45 3.20
C THR A 221 5.68 -10.32 4.28
N GLN A 222 5.09 -9.72 5.31
CA GLN A 222 4.38 -10.46 6.37
C GLN A 222 3.20 -11.28 5.84
N LEU A 223 2.49 -10.82 4.80
CA LEU A 223 1.39 -11.58 4.20
C LEU A 223 1.94 -12.81 3.48
N ARG A 224 3.02 -12.65 2.72
CA ARG A 224 3.67 -13.78 2.01
C ARG A 224 4.28 -14.79 2.97
N GLU A 225 4.92 -14.33 4.04
CA GLU A 225 5.47 -15.17 5.11
C GLU A 225 4.34 -15.98 5.77
N ALA A 226 3.30 -15.31 6.27
CA ALA A 226 2.17 -15.98 6.90
C ALA A 226 1.47 -16.99 5.98
N PHE A 227 1.25 -16.62 4.72
CA PHE A 227 0.68 -17.51 3.72
C PHE A 227 1.56 -18.74 3.47
N THR A 228 2.86 -18.53 3.30
CA THR A 228 3.83 -19.60 2.98
C THR A 228 4.03 -20.53 4.18
N ASP A 229 4.21 -19.98 5.37
CA ASP A 229 4.44 -20.75 6.59
C ASP A 229 3.24 -21.62 6.93
N ALA A 230 2.01 -21.09 6.77
CA ALA A 230 0.79 -21.86 6.96
C ALA A 230 0.68 -23.05 5.97
N LEU A 231 1.10 -22.87 4.71
CA LEU A 231 1.16 -23.96 3.74
C LEU A 231 2.22 -24.98 4.11
N VAL A 232 3.44 -24.53 4.45
CA VAL A 232 4.55 -25.40 4.85
C VAL A 232 4.14 -26.26 6.06
N GLU A 233 3.56 -25.65 7.08
CA GLU A 233 3.09 -26.37 8.27
C GLU A 233 1.96 -27.35 7.95
N THR A 234 0.99 -26.93 7.13
CA THR A 234 -0.10 -27.82 6.71
C THR A 234 0.43 -29.02 5.93
N PHE A 235 1.44 -28.83 5.09
CA PHE A 235 2.01 -29.91 4.28
C PHE A 235 2.79 -30.95 5.08
N ARG A 236 3.28 -30.62 6.28
CA ARG A 236 3.93 -31.62 7.17
C ARG A 236 2.98 -32.73 7.60
N TYR A 237 1.69 -32.43 7.70
CA TYR A 237 0.67 -33.35 8.22
C TYR A 237 -0.50 -33.56 7.24
N LEU A 238 -0.30 -33.27 5.95
CA LEU A 238 -1.36 -33.27 4.95
C LEU A 238 -1.98 -34.67 4.78
N GLN A 239 -3.27 -34.76 5.03
CA GLN A 239 -4.06 -35.99 4.79
C GLN A 239 -4.99 -35.87 3.57
N THR A 240 -5.18 -34.65 3.07
CA THR A 240 -6.11 -34.30 2.00
C THR A 240 -5.36 -33.96 0.71
N LYS A 241 -5.99 -34.21 -0.42
CA LYS A 241 -5.51 -33.74 -1.74
C LYS A 241 -6.38 -32.61 -2.30
N ASP A 242 -7.36 -32.14 -1.52
CA ASP A 242 -8.23 -31.03 -1.90
C ASP A 242 -7.50 -29.70 -1.63
N PRO A 243 -7.25 -28.86 -2.66
CA PRO A 243 -6.57 -27.61 -2.48
C PRO A 243 -7.22 -26.63 -1.51
N ARG A 244 -8.55 -26.70 -1.39
CA ARG A 244 -9.31 -25.77 -0.56
C ARG A 244 -8.96 -25.93 0.92
N ASP A 245 -8.64 -27.15 1.35
CA ASP A 245 -8.35 -27.44 2.76
C ASP A 245 -7.04 -26.77 3.24
N TYR A 246 -6.02 -26.69 2.39
CA TYR A 246 -4.75 -26.04 2.74
C TYR A 246 -4.71 -24.56 2.34
N LEU A 247 -5.39 -24.15 1.26
CA LEU A 247 -5.53 -22.75 0.89
C LEU A 247 -6.36 -21.96 1.91
N GLN A 248 -7.40 -22.55 2.51
CA GLN A 248 -8.17 -21.90 3.57
C GLN A 248 -7.34 -21.63 4.82
N LYS A 249 -6.37 -22.48 5.14
CA LYS A 249 -5.45 -22.26 6.27
C LYS A 249 -4.49 -21.11 6.00
N ALA A 250 -3.96 -21.04 4.77
CA ALA A 250 -3.12 -19.93 4.35
C ALA A 250 -3.90 -18.60 4.29
N GLU A 251 -5.15 -18.63 3.81
CA GLU A 251 -6.08 -17.50 3.84
C GLU A 251 -6.29 -17.00 5.28
N LYS A 252 -6.53 -17.91 6.25
CA LYS A 252 -6.70 -17.56 7.65
C LYS A 252 -5.45 -16.90 8.25
N ALA A 253 -4.26 -17.41 7.94
CA ALA A 253 -3.01 -16.83 8.41
C ALA A 253 -2.79 -15.39 7.88
N VAL A 254 -3.14 -15.15 6.60
CA VAL A 254 -3.13 -13.79 6.04
C VAL A 254 -4.17 -12.91 6.74
N ALA A 255 -5.37 -13.42 6.98
CA ALA A 255 -6.43 -12.69 7.66
C ALA A 255 -6.01 -12.23 9.07
N GLU A 256 -5.29 -13.07 9.82
CA GLU A 256 -4.75 -12.74 11.15
C GLU A 256 -3.75 -11.58 11.09
N VAL A 257 -2.83 -11.58 10.11
CA VAL A 257 -1.89 -10.46 9.91
C VAL A 257 -2.64 -9.17 9.55
N VAL A 258 -3.61 -9.25 8.63
CA VAL A 258 -4.42 -8.09 8.24
C VAL A 258 -5.18 -7.52 9.42
N GLU A 259 -5.78 -8.37 10.26
CA GLU A 259 -6.49 -7.97 11.47
C GLU A 259 -5.55 -7.24 12.45
N GLU A 260 -4.40 -7.85 12.74
CA GLU A 260 -3.38 -7.26 13.61
C GLU A 260 -2.99 -5.85 13.13
N LYS A 261 -2.71 -5.69 11.83
CA LYS A 261 -2.29 -4.41 11.27
C LYS A 261 -3.42 -3.37 11.24
N ILE A 262 -4.65 -3.75 10.91
CA ILE A 262 -5.81 -2.82 10.97
C ILE A 262 -6.03 -2.33 12.40
N LEU A 263 -5.95 -3.21 13.40
CA LEU A 263 -6.08 -2.85 14.81
C LEU A 263 -4.95 -1.94 15.27
N LEU A 264 -3.71 -2.25 14.88
CA LEU A 264 -2.51 -1.45 15.16
C LEU A 264 -2.62 -0.03 14.58
N PHE A 265 -3.07 0.09 13.33
CA PHE A 265 -3.19 1.37 12.64
C PHE A 265 -4.43 2.16 13.05
N GLY A 266 -5.42 1.49 13.66
CA GLY A 266 -6.63 2.05 14.21
C GLY A 266 -7.58 2.63 13.16
N SER A 267 -7.63 2.06 11.96
CA SER A 267 -8.40 2.61 10.82
C SER A 267 -9.90 2.38 10.87
N MET A 268 -10.43 1.60 11.83
CA MET A 268 -11.85 1.22 11.91
C MET A 268 -12.84 2.40 11.96
N ASP A 269 -12.38 3.60 12.34
CA ASP A 269 -13.22 4.80 12.39
C ASP A 269 -12.94 5.81 11.26
N VAL A 270 -12.02 5.47 10.34
CA VAL A 270 -11.72 6.23 9.11
C VAL A 270 -12.81 6.05 8.06
#